data_AF-A0A3A1XNU9-F1
#
_entry.id   AF-A0A3A1XNU9-F1
#
_cell.length_a   1.000
_cell.length_b   1.000
_cell.length_c   1.000
_cell.angle_alpha   90.00
_cell.angle_beta   90.00
_cell.angle_gamma   90.00
#
_symmetry.space_group_name_H-M   'P 1'
#
loop_
_entity.id
_entity.type
_entity.pdbx_description
1 polymer ?
#
loop_
_entity_poly.entity_id
_entity_poly.type
_entity_poly.pdbx_seq_one_letter_code
_entity_poly.pdbx_strand_id
1 'polypeptide(L)'
;MNGMRMQFRVTINPVVSISDNDETRTTRGRVVPHVTYDQQMNFLLNRAQKLGFSLNENEFAIVERGYSLFTKSEKPIRLSKAVYQGILTITDADIMRKTLLEGIGKKKAYGFGMMTVIPLGN
;
A
#
# COMPACT_ATOMS: atom_id res chain seq x y z
N MET A 1 8.60 17.64 -12.55
CA MET A 1 8.51 16.19 -12.21
C MET A 1 7.12 15.62 -12.49
N ASN A 2 6.05 16.41 -12.47
CA ASN A 2 4.73 15.95 -12.92
C ASN A 2 4.82 15.41 -14.37
N GLY A 3 4.13 14.31 -14.64
CA GLY A 3 4.18 13.56 -15.90
C GLY A 3 5.36 12.58 -16.01
N MET A 4 6.33 12.59 -15.09
CA MET A 4 7.46 11.66 -15.15
C MET A 4 7.00 10.24 -14.84
N ARG A 5 7.39 9.30 -15.71
CA ARG A 5 7.15 7.87 -15.52
C ARG A 5 8.33 7.23 -14.80
N MET A 6 8.03 6.43 -13.79
CA MET A 6 9.04 5.79 -12.96
C MET A 6 8.68 4.33 -12.74
N GLN A 7 9.68 3.46 -12.78
CA GLN A 7 9.53 2.13 -12.22
C GLN A 7 9.47 2.25 -10.70
N PHE A 8 8.59 1.48 -10.06
CA PHE A 8 8.47 1.48 -8.61
C PHE A 8 8.41 0.07 -8.04
N ARG A 9 8.77 -0.03 -6.76
CA ARG A 9 8.51 -1.19 -5.92
C ARG A 9 8.12 -0.72 -4.52
N VAL A 10 7.08 -1.32 -3.94
CA VAL A 10 6.63 -0.99 -2.57
C VAL A 10 6.04 -2.21 -1.89
N THR A 11 6.38 -2.41 -0.61
CA THR A 11 5.79 -3.46 0.22
C THR A 11 4.73 -2.83 1.12
N ILE A 12 3.47 -3.26 1.07
CA ILE A 12 2.38 -2.68 1.85
C ILE A 12 1.60 -3.78 2.60
N ASN A 13 0.98 -3.39 3.70
CA ASN A 13 -0.04 -4.17 4.39
C ASN A 13 -1.44 -3.69 3.97
N PRO A 14 -2.08 -4.33 2.97
CA PRO A 14 -3.37 -3.88 2.45
C PRO A 14 -4.49 -4.23 3.44
N VAL A 15 -5.02 -3.20 4.11
CA VAL A 15 -6.05 -3.33 5.16
C VAL A 15 -7.18 -2.32 4.97
N VAL A 16 -8.39 -2.70 5.33
CA VAL A 16 -9.58 -1.84 5.33
C VAL A 16 -10.16 -1.76 6.74
N SER A 17 -10.67 -0.59 7.12
CA SER A 17 -11.47 -0.44 8.33
C SER A 17 -12.94 -0.68 7.97
N ILE A 18 -13.58 -1.64 8.62
CA ILE A 18 -15.02 -1.92 8.48
C ILE A 18 -15.70 -1.40 9.75
N SER A 19 -16.79 -0.65 9.60
CA SER A 19 -17.67 -0.29 10.71
C SER A 19 -18.53 -1.49 11.08
N ASP A 20 -18.63 -1.80 12.38
CA ASP A 20 -19.56 -2.82 12.86
C ASP A 20 -21.01 -2.30 12.73
N ASN A 21 -21.93 -3.17 12.32
CA ASN A 21 -23.38 -2.87 12.24
C ASN A 21 -23.99 -2.72 13.66
N ASP A 22 -25.21 -2.17 13.72
CA ASP A 22 -25.93 -1.71 14.92
C ASP A 22 -25.99 -2.72 16.10
N GLU A 23 -25.83 -4.02 15.86
CA GLU A 23 -25.92 -5.08 16.88
C GLU A 23 -24.65 -5.27 17.74
N THR A 24 -23.49 -4.79 17.29
CA THR A 24 -22.22 -4.89 18.04
C THR A 24 -21.58 -3.52 18.20
N ARG A 25 -22.20 -2.67 19.01
CA ARG A 25 -21.76 -1.30 19.32
C ARG A 25 -20.45 -1.29 20.13
N THR A 26 -19.33 -1.60 19.49
CA THR A 26 -18.03 -1.08 19.91
C THR A 26 -17.73 0.19 19.12
N THR A 27 -17.35 1.26 19.79
CA THR A 27 -17.19 2.62 19.21
C THR A 27 -16.04 2.75 18.19
N ARG A 28 -15.39 1.64 17.78
CA ARG A 28 -14.25 1.63 16.86
C ARG A 28 -14.40 0.53 15.82
N GLY A 29 -14.40 0.91 14.54
CA GLY A 29 -14.41 -0.03 13.42
C GLY A 29 -13.20 -0.99 13.43
N ARG A 30 -13.44 -2.24 13.01
CA ARG A 30 -12.45 -3.30 12.95
C ARG A 30 -11.57 -3.17 11.71
N VAL A 31 -10.25 -3.25 11.87
CA VAL A 31 -9.31 -3.27 10.75
C VAL A 31 -9.08 -4.71 10.31
N VAL A 32 -9.40 -5.04 9.06
CA VAL A 32 -9.22 -6.36 8.47
C VAL A 32 -8.32 -6.29 7.22
N PRO A 33 -7.54 -7.34 6.92
CA PRO A 33 -6.73 -7.39 5.72
C PRO A 33 -7.57 -7.65 4.46
N HIS A 34 -7.15 -7.08 3.33
CA HIS A 34 -7.62 -7.53 2.02
C HIS A 34 -7.01 -8.90 1.69
N VAL A 35 -7.87 -9.82 1.24
CA VAL A 35 -7.53 -11.24 1.09
C VAL A 35 -7.47 -11.65 -0.38
N THR A 36 -8.32 -11.09 -1.25
CA THR A 36 -8.30 -11.44 -2.67
C THR A 36 -7.27 -10.61 -3.43
N TYR A 37 -6.79 -11.12 -4.56
CA TYR A 37 -5.84 -10.41 -5.42
C TYR A 37 -6.42 -9.06 -5.87
N ASP A 38 -7.66 -9.05 -6.36
CA ASP A 38 -8.31 -7.83 -6.86
C ASP A 38 -8.49 -6.78 -5.77
N GLN A 39 -8.84 -7.19 -4.55
CA GLN A 39 -8.91 -6.28 -3.41
C GLN A 39 -7.54 -5.65 -3.11
N GLN A 40 -6.47 -6.44 -3.19
CA GLN A 40 -5.11 -5.96 -2.97
C GLN A 40 -4.64 -5.04 -4.11
N MET A 41 -4.96 -5.33 -5.36
CA MET A 41 -4.69 -4.44 -6.50
C MET A 41 -5.41 -3.10 -6.34
N ASN A 42 -6.73 -3.16 -6.10
CA ASN A 42 -7.57 -1.98 -5.89
C ASN A 42 -7.13 -1.15 -4.67
N PHE A 43 -6.52 -1.78 -3.66
CA PHE A 43 -6.03 -1.07 -2.49
C PHE A 43 -5.00 0.01 -2.85
N LEU A 44 -4.03 -0.30 -3.71
CA LEU A 44 -3.02 0.67 -4.12
C LEU A 44 -3.57 1.61 -5.21
N LEU A 45 -4.29 1.06 -6.20
CA LEU A 45 -4.88 1.82 -7.30
C LEU A 45 -5.74 2.99 -6.80
N ASN A 46 -6.67 2.72 -5.87
CA ASN A 46 -7.58 3.73 -5.32
C ASN A 46 -6.89 4.79 -4.44
N ARG A 47 -5.64 4.53 -4.02
CA ARG A 47 -4.85 5.44 -3.18
C ARG A 47 -3.82 6.21 -3.98
N ALA A 48 -3.41 5.72 -5.15
CA ALA A 48 -2.34 6.28 -5.96
C ALA A 48 -2.47 7.80 -6.12
N GLN A 49 -3.64 8.26 -6.58
CA GLN A 49 -3.85 9.69 -6.86
C GLN A 49 -3.65 10.57 -5.61
N LYS A 50 -4.11 10.10 -4.44
CA LYS A 50 -3.93 10.80 -3.15
C LYS A 50 -2.49 10.75 -2.65
N LEU A 51 -1.68 9.85 -3.19
CA LEU A 51 -0.26 9.68 -2.88
C LEU A 51 0.65 10.43 -3.87
N GLY A 52 0.10 11.17 -4.83
CA GLY A 52 0.86 12.02 -5.75
C GLY A 52 1.28 11.33 -7.05
N PHE A 53 0.73 10.15 -7.35
CA PHE A 53 0.99 9.43 -8.60
C PHE A 53 -0.26 8.76 -9.16
N SER A 54 -0.25 8.33 -10.42
CA SER A 54 -1.27 7.47 -11.01
C SER A 54 -0.66 6.12 -11.38
N LEU A 55 -1.53 5.11 -11.44
CA LEU A 55 -1.20 3.76 -11.87
C LEU A 55 -2.16 3.36 -12.98
N ASN A 56 -1.64 2.62 -13.96
CA ASN A 56 -2.44 1.92 -14.95
C ASN A 56 -2.48 0.44 -14.56
N GLU A 57 -3.66 -0.16 -14.48
CA GLU A 57 -3.85 -1.57 -14.07
C GLU A 57 -2.99 -2.56 -14.87
N ASN A 58 -2.65 -2.23 -16.11
CA ASN A 58 -1.81 -3.05 -16.98
C ASN A 58 -0.30 -2.84 -16.79
N GLU A 59 0.11 -1.83 -16.00
CA GLU A 59 1.51 -1.45 -15.82
C GLU A 59 2.05 -1.73 -14.41
N PHE A 60 1.26 -2.32 -13.52
CA PHE A 60 1.75 -2.81 -12.23
C PHE A 60 1.07 -4.12 -11.84
N ALA A 61 1.73 -4.88 -10.98
CA ALA A 61 1.22 -6.13 -10.45
C ALA A 61 1.71 -6.36 -9.02
N ILE A 62 1.09 -7.33 -8.34
CA ILE A 62 1.61 -7.85 -7.07
C ILE A 62 2.58 -8.98 -7.41
N VAL A 63 3.87 -8.77 -7.13
CA VAL A 63 4.94 -9.75 -7.39
C VAL A 63 5.16 -10.71 -6.22
N GLU A 64 4.71 -10.34 -5.02
CA GLU A 64 4.80 -11.19 -3.84
C GLU A 64 3.62 -10.90 -2.91
N ARG A 65 2.98 -11.95 -2.37
CA ARG A 65 1.91 -11.82 -1.38
C ARG A 65 2.02 -12.90 -0.31
N GLY A 66 1.61 -12.57 0.90
CA GLY A 66 1.62 -13.53 2.00
C GLY A 66 1.31 -12.88 3.33
N TYR A 67 1.85 -13.48 4.40
CA TYR A 67 1.76 -12.93 5.74
C TYR A 67 3.14 -12.88 6.37
N SER A 68 3.45 -11.75 6.99
CA SER A 68 4.61 -11.63 7.87
C SER A 68 4.17 -11.91 9.29
N LEU A 69 4.77 -12.94 9.91
CA LEU A 69 4.59 -13.26 11.32
C LEU A 69 5.65 -12.52 12.13
N PHE A 70 5.21 -11.68 13.07
CA PHE A 70 6.10 -10.99 14.00
C PHE A 70 5.85 -11.49 15.42
N THR A 71 6.82 -12.21 15.96
CA THR A 71 6.84 -12.73 17.33
C THR A 71 7.60 -11.76 18.23
N LYS A 72 6.97 -10.64 18.61
CA LYS A 72 7.57 -9.67 19.55
C LYS A 72 7.07 -9.85 21.00
N SER A 73 6.05 -10.68 21.21
CA SER A 73 5.35 -10.83 22.51
C SER A 73 4.63 -12.19 22.56
N GLU A 74 4.00 -12.52 23.69
CA GLU A 74 3.19 -13.76 23.88
C GLU A 74 2.10 -13.97 22.82
N LYS A 75 1.67 -12.91 22.14
CA LYS A 75 0.71 -12.98 21.03
C LYS A 75 1.39 -12.64 19.69
N PRO A 76 1.53 -13.61 18.78
CA PRO A 76 2.12 -13.34 17.46
C PRO A 76 1.23 -12.40 16.65
N ILE A 77 1.84 -11.41 15.99
CA ILE A 77 1.14 -10.49 15.11
C ILE A 77 1.30 -10.99 13.67
N ARG A 78 0.17 -11.30 13.03
CA ARG A 78 0.12 -11.69 11.62
C ARG A 78 -0.30 -10.49 10.77
N LEU A 79 0.62 -9.97 9.95
CA LEU A 79 0.37 -8.84 9.05
C LEU A 79 0.27 -9.31 7.61
N SER A 80 -0.74 -8.85 6.87
CA SER A 80 -0.82 -9.11 5.43
C SER A 80 0.33 -8.38 4.73
N LYS A 81 0.95 -9.04 3.75
CA LYS A 81 2.03 -8.49 2.95
C LYS A 81 1.66 -8.58 1.47
N ALA A 82 1.75 -7.47 0.77
CA ALA A 82 1.69 -7.40 -0.68
C ALA A 82 2.83 -6.50 -1.19
N VAL A 83 3.64 -7.03 -2.10
CA VAL A 83 4.71 -6.30 -2.78
C VAL A 83 4.22 -5.94 -4.17
N TYR A 84 4.07 -4.66 -4.41
CA TYR A 84 3.66 -4.11 -5.70
C TYR A 84 4.91 -3.69 -6.47
N GLN A 85 4.91 -3.96 -7.76
CA GLN A 85 5.95 -3.53 -8.69
C GLN A 85 5.32 -3.16 -10.03
N GLY A 86 5.86 -2.13 -10.67
CA GLY A 86 5.34 -1.67 -11.96
C GLY A 86 5.87 -0.30 -12.34
N ILE A 87 5.07 0.40 -13.14
CA ILE A 87 5.29 1.78 -13.57
C ILE A 87 4.22 2.66 -12.93
N LEU A 88 4.66 3.81 -12.40
CA LEU A 88 3.79 4.90 -11.96
C LEU A 88 4.07 6.16 -12.78
N THR A 89 3.10 7.06 -12.82
CA THR A 89 3.27 8.40 -13.39
C THR A 89 3.07 9.42 -12.28
N ILE A 90 4.04 10.31 -12.06
CA ILE A 90 3.91 11.37 -11.04
C ILE A 90 2.82 12.35 -11.46
N THR A 91 1.80 12.52 -10.63
CA THR A 91 0.73 13.50 -10.85
C THR A 91 1.01 14.79 -10.10
N ASP A 92 1.58 14.68 -8.90
CA ASP A 92 1.95 15.81 -8.04
C ASP A 92 3.27 15.51 -7.33
N ALA A 93 4.32 16.25 -7.72
CA ALA A 93 5.67 16.04 -7.22
C ALA A 93 5.82 16.34 -5.71
N ASP A 94 5.04 17.26 -5.15
CA ASP A 94 5.16 17.63 -3.74
C ASP A 94 4.49 16.59 -2.84
N ILE A 95 3.31 16.11 -3.24
CA ILE A 95 2.65 14.98 -2.58
C ILE A 95 3.51 13.72 -2.73
N MET A 96 4.07 13.46 -3.92
CA MET A 96 4.93 12.30 -4.16
C MET A 96 6.19 12.33 -3.28
N ARG A 97 6.83 13.49 -3.14
CA ARG A 97 7.99 13.66 -2.25
C ARG A 97 7.62 13.33 -0.80
N LYS A 98 6.47 13.82 -0.33
CA LYS A 98 5.95 13.49 1.00
C LYS A 98 5.70 11.99 1.14
N THR A 99 5.09 11.35 0.14
CA THR A 99 4.84 9.91 0.12
C THR A 99 6.14 9.10 0.22
N LEU A 100 7.19 9.49 -0.49
CA LEU A 100 8.49 8.82 -0.44
C LEU A 100 9.16 8.96 0.92
N LEU A 101 9.06 10.12 1.56
CA LEU A 101 9.66 10.39 2.87
C LEU A 101 8.89 9.72 4.01
N GLU A 102 7.56 9.82 4.00
CA GLU A 102 6.73 9.30 5.08
C GLU A 102 6.43 7.81 4.92
N GLY A 103 6.46 7.28 3.70
CA GLY A 103 6.03 5.94 3.34
C GLY A 103 4.51 5.77 3.29
N ILE A 104 4.06 4.63 2.75
CA ILE A 104 2.65 4.35 2.44
C ILE A 104 2.02 3.37 3.43
N GLY A 105 0.79 3.67 3.88
CA GLY A 105 -0.04 2.72 4.60
C GLY A 105 0.29 2.58 6.09
N LYS A 106 -0.17 1.47 6.69
CA LYS A 106 -0.05 1.18 8.13
C LYS A 106 1.13 0.25 8.42
N LYS A 107 1.51 0.18 9.71
CA LYS A 107 2.55 -0.73 10.22
C LYS A 107 3.94 -0.48 9.60
N LYS A 108 4.28 0.79 9.35
CA LYS A 108 5.57 1.20 8.76
C LYS A 108 6.80 0.70 9.51
N ALA A 109 6.71 0.63 10.83
CA ALA A 109 7.76 0.07 11.70
C ALA A 109 8.06 -1.42 11.48
N TYR A 110 7.26 -2.14 10.68
CA TYR A 110 7.41 -3.57 10.40
C TYR A 110 7.89 -3.86 8.96
N GLY A 111 8.56 -2.89 8.32
CA GLY A 111 9.08 -3.04 6.95
C GLY A 111 8.05 -2.81 5.84
N PHE A 112 6.92 -2.16 6.17
CA PHE A 112 5.91 -1.77 5.20
C PHE A 112 6.02 -0.28 4.86
N GLY A 113 5.58 0.09 3.66
CA GLY A 113 5.37 1.47 3.24
C GLY A 113 6.58 2.15 2.60
N MET A 114 7.79 1.60 2.70
CA MET A 114 8.94 2.13 1.96
C MET A 114 8.75 1.84 0.46
N MET A 115 8.75 2.91 -0.33
CA MET A 115 8.65 2.86 -1.78
C MET A 115 10.01 3.22 -2.38
N THR A 116 10.44 2.43 -3.36
CA THR A 116 11.59 2.73 -4.20
C THR A 116 11.08 3.12 -5.58
N VAL A 117 11.64 4.19 -6.15
CA VAL A 117 11.35 4.64 -7.50
C VAL A 117 12.64 4.82 -8.28
N ILE A 118 12.59 4.48 -9.56
CA ILE A 118 13.69 4.62 -10.51
C ILE A 118 13.12 5.28 -11.77
N PRO A 119 13.69 6.41 -12.25
CA PRO A 119 13.28 6.99 -13.51
C PRO A 119 13.40 5.98 -14.65
N LEU A 120 12.38 5.87 -15.49
CA LEU A 120 12.53 5.17 -16.75
C LEU A 120 13.45 6.04 -17.61
N GLY A 121 14.64 5.54 -17.95
CA GLY A 121 15.61 6.28 -18.76
C GLY A 121 15.00 6.75 -20.08
N ASN A 122 15.49 7.87 -20.59
CA ASN A 122 15.23 8.30 -21.97
C ASN A 122 15.93 7.35 -22.95
#